data_AF-A0A965D114-F1
#
_entry.id   AF-A0A965D114-F1
#
_cell.length_a   1.000
_cell.length_b   1.000
_cell.length_c   1.000
_cell.angle_alpha   90.00
_cell.angle_beta   90.00
_cell.angle_gamma   90.00
#
_symmetry.space_group_name_H-M   'P 1'
#
loop_
_entity.id
_entity.type
_entity.pdbx_description
1 polymer ?
#
loop_
_entity_poly.entity_id
_entity_poly.type
_entity_poly.pdbx_seq_one_letter_code
_entity_poly.pdbx_strand_id
1 'polypeptide(L)'
;IAAGAVIAARVVPLHRAVSVLPVGITMGIVVIFMLFVRDVYLAMVLMTLVGGLAGFFVVPMNALLQHRGHLLMGAGHSIAVQNFNENLSILVMLGVYSLLIKMEFSIYTVIALFGLFLSSAMTLVRERHYKNLREGPLPQIPAPSKH
;
A
#
# COMPACT_ATOMS: atom_id res chain seq x y z
N ILE A 1 -10.13 6.16 -8.54
CA ILE A 1 -9.83 6.20 -7.08
C ILE A 1 -11.09 6.21 -6.25
N ALA A 2 -11.91 7.27 -6.31
CA ALA A 2 -13.10 7.42 -5.46
C ALA A 2 -14.04 6.20 -5.47
N ALA A 3 -14.36 5.64 -6.65
CA ALA A 3 -15.22 4.46 -6.74
C ALA A 3 -14.65 3.24 -5.99
N GLY A 4 -13.37 2.91 -6.20
CA GLY A 4 -12.71 1.78 -5.52
C GLY A 4 -12.64 1.97 -4.00
N ALA A 5 -12.38 3.20 -3.56
CA ALA A 5 -12.37 3.58 -2.15
C ALA A 5 -13.76 3.40 -1.50
N VAL A 6 -14.82 3.89 -2.14
CA VAL A 6 -16.20 3.75 -1.65
C VAL A 6 -16.59 2.28 -1.55
N ILE A 7 -16.29 1.48 -2.58
CA ILE A 7 -16.59 0.05 -2.57
C ILE A 7 -15.84 -0.62 -1.41
N ALA A 8 -14.54 -0.39 -1.27
CA ALA A 8 -13.75 -0.98 -0.19
C ALA A 8 -14.26 -0.60 1.20
N ALA A 9 -14.58 0.68 1.42
CA ALA A 9 -15.13 1.15 2.69
C ALA A 9 -16.48 0.50 3.06
N ARG A 10 -17.27 0.07 2.07
CA ARG A 10 -18.54 -0.63 2.29
C ARG A 10 -18.38 -2.13 2.50
N VAL A 11 -17.42 -2.77 1.83
CA VAL A 11 -17.33 -4.24 1.76
C VAL A 11 -16.20 -4.85 2.58
N VAL A 12 -15.17 -4.07 2.94
CA VAL A 12 -14.00 -4.55 3.69
C VAL A 12 -14.08 -4.03 5.12
N PRO A 13 -14.49 -4.86 6.10
CA PRO A 13 -14.44 -4.47 7.49
C PRO A 13 -13.00 -4.39 7.97
N LEU A 14 -12.74 -3.54 8.97
CA LEU A 14 -11.39 -3.22 9.44
C LEU A 14 -10.56 -4.43 9.89
N HIS A 15 -11.18 -5.41 10.56
CA HIS A 15 -10.51 -6.64 10.99
C HIS A 15 -10.07 -7.53 9.82
N ARG A 16 -10.64 -7.33 8.62
CA ARG A 16 -10.23 -7.98 7.36
C ARG A 16 -9.43 -7.07 6.45
N ALA A 17 -9.03 -5.85 6.87
CA ALA A 17 -8.33 -4.93 5.99
C ALA A 17 -7.07 -5.54 5.34
N VAL A 18 -6.36 -6.45 6.02
CA VAL A 18 -5.18 -7.13 5.47
C VAL A 18 -5.52 -8.09 4.31
N SER A 19 -6.79 -8.49 4.15
CA SER A 19 -7.23 -9.33 3.01
C SER A 19 -7.16 -8.59 1.67
N VAL A 20 -6.91 -7.27 1.66
CA VAL A 20 -6.73 -6.48 0.43
C VAL A 20 -5.28 -6.48 -0.07
N LEU A 21 -4.31 -7.05 0.66
CA LEU A 21 -2.92 -7.15 0.21
C LEU A 21 -2.75 -7.79 -1.18
N PRO A 22 -3.50 -8.84 -1.57
CA PRO A 22 -3.45 -9.38 -2.93
C PRO A 22 -3.82 -8.35 -4.01
N VAL A 23 -4.73 -7.41 -3.71
CA VAL A 23 -5.10 -6.32 -4.62
C VAL A 23 -3.90 -5.41 -4.89
N GLY A 24 -3.08 -5.14 -3.86
CA GLY A 24 -1.83 -4.40 -4.01
C GLY A 24 -0.81 -5.10 -4.91
N ILE A 25 -0.70 -6.43 -4.82
CA ILE A 25 0.16 -7.24 -5.70
C ILE A 25 -0.36 -7.17 -7.15
N THR A 26 -1.66 -7.42 -7.35
CA THR A 26 -2.28 -7.36 -8.68
C THR A 26 -2.14 -5.97 -9.29
N MET A 27 -2.28 -4.90 -8.50
CA MET A 27 -2.09 -3.53 -8.97
C MET A 27 -0.69 -3.30 -9.52
N GLY A 28 0.36 -3.79 -8.84
CA GLY A 28 1.74 -3.70 -9.33
C GLY A 28 1.93 -4.42 -10.66
N ILE A 29 1.34 -5.61 -10.82
CA ILE A 29 1.35 -6.37 -12.08
C ILE A 29 0.61 -5.61 -13.19
N VAL A 30 -0.55 -5.02 -12.88
CA VAL A 30 -1.33 -4.23 -13.85
C VAL A 30 -0.54 -3.03 -14.36
N VAL A 31 0.24 -2.37 -13.51
CA VAL A 31 1.11 -1.26 -13.92
C VAL A 31 2.18 -1.71 -14.92
N ILE A 32 2.71 -2.93 -14.81
CA ILE A 32 3.68 -3.47 -15.78
C ILE A 32 3.05 -3.65 -17.16
N PHE A 33 1.74 -3.94 -17.26
CA PHE A 33 1.08 -4.03 -18.57
C PHE A 33 1.07 -2.71 -19.35
N MET A 34 1.32 -1.57 -18.68
CA MET A 34 1.49 -0.28 -19.35
C MET A 34 2.63 -0.29 -20.39
N LEU A 35 3.60 -1.21 -20.27
CA LEU A 35 4.69 -1.37 -21.24
C LEU A 35 4.20 -1.75 -22.65
N PHE A 36 3.04 -2.38 -22.76
CA PHE A 36 2.47 -2.83 -24.04
C PHE A 36 1.45 -1.85 -24.62
N VAL A 37 1.14 -0.78 -23.89
CA VAL A 37 0.12 0.19 -24.28
C VAL A 37 0.71 1.20 -25.26
N ARG A 38 0.14 1.24 -26.47
CA ARG A 38 0.51 2.20 -27.52
C ARG A 38 -0.61 3.16 -27.90
N ASP A 39 -1.81 2.89 -27.41
CA ASP A 39 -3.03 3.63 -27.72
C ASP A 39 -3.56 4.35 -26.48
N VAL A 40 -4.03 5.59 -26.67
CA VAL A 40 -4.50 6.45 -25.57
C VAL A 40 -5.77 5.91 -24.92
N TYR A 41 -6.67 5.28 -25.67
CA TYR A 41 -7.87 4.68 -25.11
C TYR A 41 -7.54 3.50 -24.20
N LEU A 42 -6.60 2.64 -24.61
CA LEU A 42 -6.09 1.57 -23.77
C LEU A 42 -5.41 2.12 -22.49
N ALA A 43 -4.65 3.21 -22.61
CA ALA A 43 -4.06 3.89 -21.46
C ALA A 43 -5.12 4.40 -20.48
N MET A 44 -6.19 5.04 -20.97
CA MET A 44 -7.29 5.53 -20.13
C MET A 44 -8.00 4.41 -19.37
N VAL A 45 -8.26 3.28 -20.03
CA VAL A 45 -8.87 2.11 -19.40
C VAL A 45 -7.96 1.54 -18.31
N LEU A 46 -6.67 1.35 -18.62
CA LEU A 46 -5.70 0.80 -17.66
C LEU A 46 -5.51 1.74 -16.47
N MET A 47 -5.39 3.05 -16.70
CA MET A 47 -5.25 4.07 -15.65
C MET A 47 -6.49 4.11 -14.74
N THR A 48 -7.68 3.98 -15.31
CA THR A 48 -8.93 3.90 -14.54
C THR A 48 -8.95 2.66 -13.66
N LEU A 49 -8.54 1.51 -14.20
CA LEU A 49 -8.42 0.25 -13.47
C LEU A 49 -7.41 0.37 -12.32
N VAL A 50 -6.19 0.85 -12.59
CA VAL A 50 -5.15 1.08 -11.57
C VAL A 50 -5.66 2.02 -10.48
N GLY A 51 -6.29 3.13 -10.85
CA GLY A 51 -6.88 4.06 -9.89
C GLY A 51 -8.01 3.43 -9.06
N GLY A 52 -8.79 2.51 -9.63
CA GLY A 52 -9.80 1.74 -8.91
C GLY A 52 -9.18 0.79 -7.88
N LEU A 53 -8.20 -0.01 -8.30
CA LEU A 53 -7.47 -0.94 -7.44
C LEU A 53 -6.73 -0.21 -6.31
N ALA A 54 -6.09 0.91 -6.62
CA ALA A 54 -5.41 1.76 -5.65
C ALA A 54 -6.37 2.29 -4.58
N GLY A 55 -7.53 2.83 -4.98
CA GLY A 55 -8.54 3.29 -4.03
C GLY A 55 -9.07 2.15 -3.15
N PHE A 56 -9.30 0.98 -3.74
CA PHE A 56 -9.75 -0.20 -3.00
C PHE A 56 -8.73 -0.71 -1.98
N PHE A 57 -7.43 -0.59 -2.30
CA PHE A 57 -6.33 -1.02 -1.47
C PHE A 57 -5.98 -0.02 -0.36
N VAL A 58 -5.76 1.25 -0.71
CA VAL A 58 -5.18 2.25 0.21
C VAL A 58 -6.14 2.59 1.35
N VAL A 59 -7.45 2.66 1.10
CA VAL A 59 -8.42 3.13 2.11
C VAL A 59 -8.53 2.18 3.31
N PRO A 60 -8.78 0.87 3.15
CA PRO A 60 -8.82 -0.06 4.28
C PRO A 60 -7.47 -0.16 5.01
N MET A 61 -6.36 -0.08 4.28
CA MET A 61 -5.02 -0.17 4.86
C MET A 61 -4.69 1.05 5.71
N ASN A 62 -5.00 2.26 5.21
CA ASN A 62 -4.82 3.48 5.97
C ASN A 62 -5.70 3.47 7.23
N ALA A 63 -6.96 3.03 7.13
CA ALA A 63 -7.82 2.89 8.30
C ALA A 63 -7.28 1.87 9.33
N LEU A 64 -6.75 0.73 8.87
CA LEU A 64 -6.16 -0.29 9.74
C LEU A 64 -4.94 0.24 10.49
N LEU A 65 -4.04 0.93 9.78
CA LEU A 65 -2.83 1.50 10.36
C LEU A 65 -3.17 2.61 11.36
N GLN A 66 -4.14 3.48 11.04
CA GLN A 66 -4.65 4.49 11.99
C GLN A 66 -5.24 3.85 13.23
N HIS A 67 -6.04 2.79 13.08
CA HIS A 67 -6.65 2.12 14.21
C HIS A 67 -5.61 1.43 15.10
N ARG A 68 -4.62 0.75 14.50
CA ARG A 68 -3.52 0.13 15.26
C ARG A 68 -2.65 1.17 15.95
N GLY A 69 -2.30 2.25 15.26
CA GLY A 69 -1.53 3.33 15.87
C GLY A 69 -2.30 4.01 17.00
N HIS A 70 -3.62 4.17 16.88
CA HIS A 70 -4.46 4.73 17.93
C HIS A 70 -4.44 3.86 19.20
N LEU A 71 -4.54 2.53 19.04
CA LEU A 71 -4.46 1.60 20.16
C LEU A 71 -3.08 1.59 20.84
N LEU A 72 -2.00 1.83 20.09
CA LEU A 72 -0.63 1.78 20.60
C LEU A 72 -0.14 3.12 21.18
N MET A 73 -0.58 4.26 20.64
CA MET A 73 0.00 5.58 20.91
C MET A 73 -1.02 6.70 21.15
N GLY A 74 -2.32 6.41 21.12
CA GLY A 74 -3.40 7.40 21.23
C GLY A 74 -3.71 8.12 19.92
N ALA A 75 -4.86 8.81 19.86
CA ALA A 75 -5.41 9.36 18.61
C ALA A 75 -4.51 10.41 17.95
N GLY A 76 -4.09 11.44 18.69
CA GLY A 76 -3.31 12.56 18.16
C GLY A 76 -1.94 12.11 17.63
N HIS A 77 -1.21 11.31 18.42
CA HIS A 77 0.09 10.79 18.01
C HIS A 77 -0.01 9.83 16.82
N SER A 78 -1.02 8.96 16.79
CA SER A 78 -1.20 8.03 15.65
C SER A 78 -1.47 8.76 14.34
N ILE A 79 -2.30 9.80 14.35
CA ILE A 79 -2.61 10.57 13.14
C ILE A 79 -1.37 11.32 12.67
N ALA A 80 -0.63 11.95 13.60
CA ALA A 80 0.60 12.67 13.27
C ALA A 80 1.68 11.75 12.67
N VAL A 81 1.91 10.58 13.27
CA VAL A 81 2.89 9.59 12.79
C VAL A 81 2.49 9.06 11.42
N GLN A 82 1.20 8.85 11.16
CA GLN A 82 0.76 8.39 9.85
C GLN A 82 0.97 9.45 8.77
N ASN A 83 0.54 10.69 9.03
CA ASN A 83 0.75 11.78 8.08
C ASN A 83 2.24 12.04 7.81
N PHE A 84 3.09 11.92 8.84
CA PHE A 84 4.53 12.02 8.67
C PHE A 84 5.08 10.89 7.78
N ASN A 85 4.71 9.63 8.05
CA ASN A 85 5.17 8.49 7.26
C ASN A 85 4.67 8.53 5.81
N GLU A 86 3.41 8.90 5.58
CA GLU A 86 2.84 9.02 4.24
C GLU A 86 3.60 10.09 3.44
N ASN A 87 3.79 11.29 3.99
CA ASN A 87 4.52 12.38 3.33
C ASN A 87 6.00 12.03 3.10
N LEU A 88 6.66 11.40 4.07
CA LEU A 88 8.04 10.93 3.91
C LEU A 88 8.13 9.90 2.77
N SER A 89 7.17 8.98 2.67
CA SER A 89 7.16 7.98 1.59
C SER A 89 6.99 8.63 0.21
N ILE A 90 6.14 9.65 0.09
CA ILE A 90 5.95 10.41 -1.16
C ILE A 90 7.25 11.13 -1.52
N LEU A 91 7.89 11.77 -0.54
CA LEU A 91 9.17 12.45 -0.74
C LEU A 91 10.26 11.49 -1.22
N VAL A 92 10.41 10.34 -0.57
CA VAL A 92 11.38 9.30 -0.96
C VAL A 92 11.06 8.77 -2.36
N MET A 93 9.78 8.49 -2.66
CA MET A 93 9.36 7.99 -3.96
C MET A 93 9.68 8.99 -5.09
N LEU A 94 9.34 10.27 -4.89
CA LEU A 94 9.65 11.34 -5.83
C LEU A 94 11.17 11.57 -5.96
N GLY A 95 11.92 11.45 -4.86
CA GLY A 95 13.37 11.55 -4.86
C GLY A 95 14.02 10.43 -5.70
N VAL A 96 13.58 9.19 -5.52
CA VAL A 96 14.03 8.04 -6.31
C VAL A 96 13.63 8.21 -7.78
N TYR A 97 12.39 8.60 -8.06
CA TYR A 97 11.94 8.85 -9.43
C TYR A 97 12.75 9.96 -10.14
N SER A 98 13.00 11.06 -9.43
CA SER A 98 13.85 12.17 -9.91
C SER A 98 15.28 11.70 -10.20
N LEU A 99 15.84 10.85 -9.33
CA LEU A 99 17.17 10.28 -9.54
C LEU A 99 17.19 9.37 -10.79
N LEU A 100 16.17 8.55 -11.01
CA LEU A 100 16.05 7.71 -12.21
C LEU A 100 16.02 8.55 -13.49
N ILE A 101 15.27 9.66 -13.51
CA ILE A 101 15.25 10.60 -14.64
C ILE A 101 16.63 11.24 -14.83
N LYS A 102 17.29 11.67 -13.75
CA LYS A 102 18.63 12.25 -13.80
C LYS A 102 19.67 11.28 -14.38
N MET A 103 19.49 9.99 -14.16
CA MET A 103 20.32 8.92 -14.73
C MET A 103 19.86 8.50 -16.14
N GLU A 104 18.90 9.21 -16.75
CA GLU A 104 18.37 8.97 -18.09
C GLU A 104 17.76 7.57 -18.31
N PHE A 105 17.19 6.99 -17.25
CA PHE A 105 16.48 5.71 -17.38
C PHE A 105 15.27 5.86 -18.30
N SER A 106 15.09 4.91 -19.22
CA SER A 106 13.91 4.90 -20.09
C SER A 106 12.62 4.77 -19.27
N ILE A 107 11.55 5.41 -19.71
CA ILE A 107 10.24 5.32 -19.05
C ILE A 107 9.74 3.87 -18.92
N TYR A 108 10.08 3.01 -19.88
CA TYR A 108 9.79 1.58 -19.84
C TYR A 108 10.49 0.90 -18.65
N THR A 109 11.76 1.22 -18.43
CA THR A 109 12.53 0.70 -17.29
C THR A 109 11.92 1.19 -15.97
N VAL A 110 11.54 2.45 -15.88
CA VAL A 110 10.94 3.03 -14.66
C VAL A 110 9.60 2.35 -14.34
N ILE A 111 8.72 2.17 -15.33
CA ILE A 111 7.44 1.47 -15.16
C ILE A 111 7.66 0.02 -14.68
N ALA A 112 8.59 -0.70 -15.33
CA ALA A 112 8.90 -2.09 -14.97
C ALA A 112 9.43 -2.19 -13.53
N LEU A 113 10.39 -1.35 -13.16
CA LEU A 113 10.96 -1.32 -11.81
C LEU A 113 9.90 -0.99 -10.76
N PHE A 114 9.06 0.01 -11.01
CA PHE A 114 8.02 0.42 -10.08
C PHE A 114 6.96 -0.68 -9.88
N GLY A 115 6.49 -1.30 -10.97
CA GLY A 115 5.52 -2.39 -10.89
C GLY A 115 6.07 -3.63 -10.19
N LEU A 116 7.34 -3.99 -10.44
CA LEU A 116 8.03 -5.08 -9.75
C LEU A 116 8.26 -4.76 -8.27
N PHE A 117 8.68 -3.54 -7.96
CA PHE A 117 8.85 -3.07 -6.59
C PHE A 117 7.54 -3.14 -5.80
N LEU A 118 6.45 -2.59 -6.34
CA LEU A 118 5.13 -2.68 -5.69
C LEU A 118 4.69 -4.14 -5.48
N SER A 119 4.79 -4.97 -6.51
CA SER A 119 4.34 -6.36 -6.45
C SER A 119 5.15 -7.18 -5.44
N SER A 120 6.47 -7.03 -5.45
CA SER A 120 7.38 -7.72 -4.53
C SER A 120 7.22 -7.23 -3.09
N ALA A 121 7.18 -5.91 -2.86
CA ALA A 121 6.97 -5.34 -1.53
C ALA A 121 5.65 -5.83 -0.92
N MET A 122 4.56 -5.81 -1.68
CA MET A 122 3.26 -6.31 -1.19
C MET A 122 3.25 -7.81 -0.94
N THR A 123 3.98 -8.59 -1.74
CA THR A 123 4.16 -10.03 -1.52
C THR A 123 4.91 -10.28 -0.21
N LEU A 124 6.01 -9.56 0.04
CA LEU A 124 6.77 -9.65 1.29
C LEU A 124 5.94 -9.25 2.52
N VAL A 125 5.14 -8.18 2.41
CA VAL A 125 4.23 -7.76 3.50
C VAL A 125 3.18 -8.84 3.77
N ARG A 126 2.61 -9.44 2.71
CA ARG A 126 1.65 -10.54 2.82
C ARG A 126 2.26 -11.75 3.49
N GLU A 127 3.43 -12.19 3.04
CA GLU A 127 4.13 -13.33 3.63
C GLU A 127 4.49 -13.08 5.10
N ARG A 128 5.01 -11.89 5.41
CA ARG A 128 5.30 -11.49 6.79
C ARG A 128 4.04 -11.51 7.66
N HIS A 129 2.91 -11.05 7.14
CA HIS A 129 1.64 -11.15 7.85
C HIS A 129 1.24 -12.61 8.13
N TYR A 130 1.34 -13.51 7.14
CA TYR A 130 1.02 -14.93 7.34
C TYR A 130 1.99 -15.63 8.30
N LYS A 131 3.28 -15.27 8.28
CA LYS A 131 4.26 -15.78 9.26
C LYS A 131 3.91 -15.35 10.68
N ASN A 132 3.61 -14.06 10.87
CA ASN A 132 3.18 -13.53 12.17
C ASN A 132 1.90 -14.20 12.69
N LEU A 133 0.98 -14.61 11.81
CA LEU A 133 -0.22 -15.35 12.23
C LEU A 133 0.09 -16.79 12.65
N ARG A 134 1.12 -17.41 12.08
CA ARG A 134 1.54 -18.79 12.38
C ARG A 134 2.36 -18.90 13.66
N GLU A 135 3.13 -17.87 13.99
CA GLU A 135 4.01 -17.82 15.16
C GLU A 135 3.27 -17.50 16.49
N GLY A 136 1.96 -17.27 16.44
CA GLY A 136 1.13 -16.94 17.61
C GLY A 136 1.17 -15.45 17.97
N PRO A 137 0.31 -14.98 18.91
CA PRO A 137 0.35 -13.59 19.35
C PRO A 137 1.71 -13.26 19.96
N LEU A 138 2.17 -12.01 19.79
CA LEU A 138 3.36 -11.50 20.46
C LEU A 138 3.31 -11.86 21.96
N PRO A 139 4.46 -12.18 22.59
CA PRO A 139 4.52 -12.37 24.03
C PRO A 139 3.82 -11.21 24.73
N GLN A 140 2.82 -11.51 25.56
CA GLN A 140 2.18 -10.47 26.36
C GLN A 140 3.25 -9.90 27.28
N ILE A 141 3.58 -8.61 27.13
CA ILE A 141 4.36 -7.91 28.14
C ILE A 141 3.51 -7.93 29.40
N PRO A 142 3.98 -8.52 30.52
CA PRO A 142 3.21 -8.56 31.75
C PRO A 142 2.82 -7.14 32.13
N ALA A 143 1.53 -6.91 32.39
CA ALA A 143 1.10 -5.67 33.04
C ALA A 143 1.87 -5.56 34.36
N PRO A 144 2.43 -4.38 34.72
CA PRO A 144 3.11 -4.22 35.99
C PRO A 144 2.17 -4.66 37.11
N SER A 145 2.66 -5.55 37.98
CA SER A 145 1.93 -5.95 39.17
C SER A 145 1.63 -4.70 39.98
N LYS A 146 0.35 -4.50 40.30
CA LYS A 146 -0.03 -3.50 41.30
C LYS A 146 0.63 -3.92 42.62
N HIS A 147 1.68 -3.20 43.00
CA HIS A 147 2.21 -3.15 44.36
C HIS A 147 1.80 -1.82 44.97
#